data_AF-A0A9Q3GXJ6-F1
#
_entry.id   AF-A0A9Q3GXJ6-F1
#
_cell.length_a   1.000
_cell.length_b   1.000
_cell.length_c   1.000
_cell.angle_alpha   90.00
_cell.angle_beta   90.00
_cell.angle_gamma   90.00
#
_symmetry.space_group_name_H-M   'P 1'
#
loop_
_entity.id
_entity.type
_entity.pdbx_description
1 polymer ?
#
loop_
_entity_poly.entity_id
_entity_poly.type
_entity_poly.pdbx_seq_one_letter_code
_entity_poly.pdbx_strand_id
1 'polypeptide(L)'
;MRRFTGTRNINDPPFMSIPGALAFSIYVDWFNAHGKSTRLASIGPIMLICLNLPQSERLKPENVYVLGIIPGALEPTALQLNYLLMTLIKELKEL
;
A
#
# COMPACT_ATOMS: atom_id res chain seq x y z
N MET A 1 -10.22 15.55 12.96
CA MET A 1 -9.19 14.99 12.05
C MET A 1 -8.15 16.09 11.80
N ARG A 2 -6.87 15.91 12.18
CA ARG A 2 -5.83 16.90 11.88
C ARG A 2 -5.64 16.95 10.35
N ARG A 3 -5.69 18.15 9.77
CA ARG A 3 -5.49 18.36 8.32
C ARG A 3 -4.03 18.05 8.00
N PHE A 4 -3.77 17.12 7.08
CA PHE A 4 -2.41 16.84 6.62
C PHE A 4 -1.91 18.05 5.84
N THR A 5 -0.93 18.78 6.39
CA THR A 5 -0.37 19.99 5.79
C THR A 5 0.85 19.71 4.91
N GLY A 6 1.30 18.45 4.83
CA GLY A 6 2.55 18.06 4.18
C GLY A 6 3.82 18.50 4.94
N THR A 7 3.67 19.25 6.04
CA THR A 7 4.76 19.71 6.88
C THR A 7 4.70 19.01 8.22
N ARG A 8 5.80 18.31 8.57
CA ARG A 8 5.97 17.78 9.92
C ARG A 8 6.28 18.94 10.86
N ASN A 9 5.58 19.01 12.00
CA ASN A 9 6.01 19.91 13.08
C ASN A 9 7.34 19.38 13.62
N ILE A 10 8.38 20.20 13.59
CA ILE A 10 9.73 19.81 14.01
C ILE A 10 9.80 19.35 15.47
N ASN A 11 8.87 19.82 16.29
CA ASN A 11 8.78 19.46 17.71
C ASN A 11 8.04 18.13 17.94
N ASP A 12 7.32 17.60 16.94
CA ASP A 12 6.65 16.31 17.09
C ASP A 12 7.70 15.19 16.99
N PRO A 13 7.65 14.18 17.88
CA PRO A 13 8.52 13.01 17.77
C PRO A 13 8.31 12.30 16.43
N PRO A 14 9.34 11.62 15.87
CA PRO A 14 9.16 10.82 14.68
C PRO A 14 8.01 9.81 14.86
N PHE A 15 7.17 9.60 13.86
CA PHE A 15 6.07 8.64 13.97
C PHE A 15 6.54 7.26 14.45
N MET A 16 7.67 6.79 13.90
CA MET A 16 8.28 5.51 14.24
C MET A 16 8.89 5.43 15.65
N SER A 17 9.00 6.55 16.39
CA SER A 17 9.43 6.52 17.78
C SER A 17 8.28 6.40 18.77
N ILE A 18 7.03 6.41 18.30
CA ILE A 18 5.85 6.19 19.14
C ILE A 18 5.73 4.67 19.40
N PRO A 19 5.67 4.22 20.67
CA PRO A 19 5.49 2.80 20.97
C PRO A 19 4.24 2.23 20.29
N GLY A 20 4.39 1.09 19.62
CA GLY A 20 3.29 0.45 18.88
C GLY A 20 2.99 1.04 17.50
N ALA A 21 3.70 2.09 17.06
CA ALA A 21 3.50 2.63 15.72
C ALA A 21 3.93 1.63 14.64
N LEU A 22 2.98 1.28 13.76
CA LEU A 22 3.22 0.47 12.58
C LEU A 22 3.26 1.36 11.33
N ALA A 23 4.28 1.19 10.51
CA ALA A 23 4.38 1.83 9.20
C ALA A 23 4.44 0.79 8.10
N PHE A 24 3.65 1.01 7.05
CA PHE A 24 3.63 0.16 5.88
C PHE A 24 3.91 0.99 4.62
N SER A 25 4.69 0.42 3.70
CA SER A 25 4.76 0.90 2.32
C SER A 25 3.69 0.21 1.50
N ILE A 26 3.01 0.95 0.63
CA ILE A 26 2.02 0.42 -0.31
C ILE A 26 2.66 0.35 -1.69
N TYR A 27 2.60 -0.81 -2.33
CA TYR A 27 2.99 -0.98 -3.73
C TYR A 27 1.76 -1.38 -4.55
N VAL A 28 1.57 -0.68 -5.67
CA VAL A 28 0.53 -0.97 -6.67
C VAL A 28 1.18 -0.81 -8.05
N ASP A 29 1.03 -1.82 -8.89
CA ASP A 29 1.57 -1.85 -10.25
C ASP A 29 0.68 -2.70 -11.13
N TRP A 30 0.71 -2.48 -12.44
CA TRP A 30 -0.13 -3.17 -13.42
C TRP A 30 0.72 -3.98 -14.38
N PHE A 31 0.48 -5.29 -14.43
CA PHE A 31 1.20 -6.18 -15.33
C PHE A 31 0.29 -7.20 -15.99
N ASN A 32 0.73 -7.69 -17.15
CA ASN A 32 0.02 -8.74 -17.87
C ASN A 32 0.36 -10.12 -17.28
N ALA A 33 -0.57 -10.71 -16.54
CA ALA A 33 -0.39 -12.04 -15.94
C ALA A 33 -0.26 -13.17 -16.98
N HIS A 34 -0.75 -12.95 -18.21
CA HIS A 34 -0.72 -13.94 -19.30
C HIS A 34 0.43 -13.71 -20.30
N GLY A 35 1.37 -12.81 -20.01
CA GLY A 35 2.51 -12.52 -20.87
C GLY A 35 2.14 -11.78 -22.17
N LYS A 36 2.93 -11.94 -23.24
CA LYS A 36 2.77 -11.15 -24.49
C LYS A 36 1.50 -11.47 -25.31
N SER A 37 0.72 -12.47 -24.93
CA SER A 37 -0.23 -13.13 -25.85
C SER A 37 -1.67 -12.62 -25.80
N THR A 38 -2.07 -11.77 -24.87
CA THR A 38 -3.45 -11.24 -24.85
C THR A 38 -3.48 -9.83 -24.27
N ARG A 39 -4.03 -8.88 -25.03
CA ARG A 39 -4.03 -7.44 -24.75
C ARG A 39 -4.98 -7.01 -23.61
N LEU A 40 -5.53 -7.95 -22.84
CA LEU A 40 -6.75 -7.73 -22.03
C LEU A 40 -6.70 -8.26 -20.59
N ALA A 41 -5.55 -8.73 -20.10
CA ALA A 41 -5.42 -9.24 -18.73
C ALA A 41 -4.35 -8.49 -17.93
N SER A 42 -4.53 -7.18 -17.76
CA SER A 42 -3.78 -6.41 -16.77
C SER A 42 -4.31 -6.72 -15.37
N ILE A 43 -3.44 -7.06 -14.42
CA ILE A 43 -3.82 -7.22 -13.01
C ILE A 43 -2.98 -6.28 -12.17
N GLY A 44 -3.60 -5.74 -11.11
CA GLY A 44 -2.95 -4.82 -10.19
C GLY A 44 -2.95 -5.33 -8.76
N PRO A 45 -1.89 -6.01 -8.27
CA PRO A 45 -1.81 -6.34 -6.85
C PRO A 45 -1.62 -5.09 -6.01
N ILE A 46 -2.20 -5.11 -4.81
CA ILE A 46 -1.92 -4.14 -3.76
C ILE A 46 -1.15 -4.87 -2.68
N MET A 47 0.11 -4.50 -2.52
CA MET A 47 1.00 -5.11 -1.55
C MET A 47 1.34 -4.14 -0.44
N LEU A 48 1.37 -4.64 0.80
CA LEU A 48 1.83 -3.93 1.98
C LEU A 48 3.16 -4.52 2.45
N ILE A 49 4.12 -3.64 2.70
CA ILE A 49 5.43 -4.00 3.24
C ILE A 49 5.60 -3.35 4.61
N CYS A 50 5.78 -4.16 5.65
CA CYS A 50 6.00 -3.66 7.01
C CYS A 50 7.39 -3.02 7.13
N LEU A 51 7.42 -1.71 7.37
CA LEU A 51 8.66 -0.93 7.47
C LEU A 51 9.33 -1.05 8.84
N ASN A 52 8.62 -1.58 9.84
CA ASN A 52 9.15 -1.89 11.16
C ASN A 52 10.14 -3.06 11.15
N LEU A 53 10.12 -3.90 10.11
CA LEU A 53 11.09 -4.98 9.95
C LEU A 53 12.47 -4.45 9.53
N PRO A 54 13.56 -5.17 9.86
CA PRO A 54 14.89 -4.89 9.33
C PRO A 54 14.86 -4.88 7.80
N GLN A 55 15.67 -4.02 7.17
CA GLN A 55 15.63 -3.81 5.72
C GLN A 55 15.79 -5.10 4.90
N SER A 56 16.62 -6.04 5.35
CA SER A 56 16.84 -7.35 4.71
C SER A 56 15.62 -8.28 4.76
N GLU A 57 14.68 -8.03 5.67
CA GLU A 57 13.52 -8.89 5.92
C GLU A 57 12.26 -8.41 5.18
N ARG A 58 12.19 -7.12 4.85
CA ARG A 58 10.97 -6.45 4.36
C ARG A 58 10.38 -7.06 3.09
N LEU A 59 11.23 -7.49 2.16
CA LEU A 59 10.82 -8.00 0.85
C LEU A 59 10.89 -9.53 0.75
N LYS A 60 11.09 -10.22 1.88
CA LYS A 60 10.96 -11.67 1.88
C LYS A 60 9.51 -12.06 1.62
N PRO A 61 9.22 -13.11 0.83
CA PRO A 61 7.86 -13.51 0.48
C PRO A 61 6.92 -13.64 1.68
N GLU A 62 7.43 -14.13 2.83
CA GLU A 62 6.69 -14.28 4.08
C GLU A 62 6.31 -12.96 4.77
N ASN A 63 6.95 -11.84 4.41
CA ASN A 63 6.76 -10.52 5.01
C ASN A 63 6.05 -9.52 4.07
N VAL A 64 5.67 -9.97 2.86
CA VAL A 64 4.91 -9.18 1.90
C VAL A 64 3.45 -9.58 1.99
N TYR A 65 2.59 -8.63 2.32
CA TYR A 65 1.16 -8.87 2.48
C TYR A 65 0.42 -8.44 1.22
N VAL A 66 -0.25 -9.39 0.55
CA VAL A 66 -1.16 -9.07 -0.57
C VAL A 66 -2.51 -8.70 0.01
N LEU A 67 -2.84 -7.41 0.02
CA LEU A 67 -4.11 -6.90 0.51
C LEU A 67 -5.26 -7.20 -0.46
N GLY A 68 -4.98 -7.16 -1.76
CA GLY A 68 -5.98 -7.40 -2.79
C GLY A 68 -5.38 -7.44 -4.18
N ILE A 69 -6.18 -7.90 -5.14
CA ILE A 69 -5.83 -7.96 -6.55
C ILE A 69 -6.94 -7.25 -7.32
N ILE A 70 -6.61 -6.20 -8.04
CA ILE A 70 -7.52 -5.49 -8.93
C ILE A 70 -7.56 -6.25 -10.27
N PRO A 71 -8.71 -6.83 -10.66
CA PRO A 71 -8.84 -7.50 -11.94
C PRO A 71 -8.87 -6.48 -13.09
N GLY A 72 -8.32 -6.88 -14.25
CA GLY A 72 -8.37 -6.10 -15.50
C GLY A 72 -9.73 -6.14 -16.20
N ALA A 73 -9.90 -5.54 -17.39
CA ALA A 73 -8.87 -5.25 -18.41
C ALA A 73 -8.23 -3.85 -18.38
N LEU A 74 -8.80 -2.90 -17.64
CA LEU A 74 -8.36 -1.50 -17.58
C LEU A 74 -7.89 -1.13 -16.19
N GLU A 75 -6.88 -0.26 -16.13
CA GLU A 75 -6.37 0.28 -14.88
C GLU A 75 -7.39 1.26 -14.26
N PRO A 76 -7.60 1.21 -12.94
CA PRO A 76 -8.48 2.17 -12.27
C PRO A 76 -7.90 3.58 -12.38
N THR A 77 -8.80 4.56 -12.47
CA THR A 77 -8.44 5.97 -12.31
C THR A 77 -7.93 6.24 -10.88
N ALA A 78 -7.18 7.32 -10.69
CA ALA A 78 -6.72 7.73 -9.36
C ALA A 78 -7.89 7.90 -8.36
N LEU A 79 -9.05 8.37 -8.81
CA LEU A 79 -10.24 8.50 -7.97
C LEU A 79 -10.78 7.12 -7.54
N GLN A 80 -10.83 6.16 -8.46
CA GLN A 80 -11.24 4.79 -8.14
C GLN A 80 -10.26 4.10 -7.19
N LEU A 81 -8.96 4.30 -7.39
CA LEU A 81 -7.93 3.80 -6.49
C LEU A 81 -8.08 4.41 -5.08
N ASN A 82 -8.40 5.69 -4.96
CA ASN A 82 -8.64 6.33 -3.67
C ASN A 82 -9.80 5.68 -2.89
N TYR A 83 -10.89 5.28 -3.53
CA TYR A 83 -11.98 4.58 -2.83
C TYR A 83 -11.53 3.26 -2.21
N LEU A 84 -10.65 2.53 -2.89
CA LEU A 84 -10.06 1.30 -2.38
C LEU A 84 -9.10 1.56 -1.22
N LEU A 85 -8.21 2.56 -1.37
CA LEU A 85 -7.28 2.97 -0.31
C LEU A 85 -8.00 3.53 0.92
N MET A 86 -9.12 4.22 0.76
CA MET A 86 -9.93 4.70 1.89
C MET A 86 -10.43 3.53 2.76
N THR A 87 -10.80 2.41 2.14
CA THR A 87 -11.22 1.21 2.84
C THR A 87 -10.07 0.63 3.66
N LEU A 88 -8.89 0.48 3.04
CA LEU A 88 -7.67 0.07 3.74
C LEU A 88 -7.32 0.99 4.91
N ILE A 89 -7.35 2.30 4.70
CA ILE A 89 -7.05 3.29 5.76
C ILE A 89 -8.03 3.14 6.93
N LYS A 90 -9.29 2.81 6.66
CA LYS A 90 -10.28 2.55 7.71
C LYS A 90 -9.89 1.32 8.52
N GLU A 91 -9.56 0.20 7.86
CA GLU A 91 -9.15 -1.03 8.55
C GLU A 91 -7.89 -0.83 9.39
N LEU A 92 -6.88 -0.15 8.85
CA LEU A 92 -5.63 0.11 9.57
C LEU A 92 -5.81 1.01 10.81
N LYS A 93 -6.89 1.78 10.90
CA LYS A 93 -7.19 2.62 12.07
C LYS A 93 -7.87 1.86 13.21
N GLU A 94 -8.40 0.68 12.93
CA GLU A 94 -9.03 -0.19 13.93
C GLU A 94 -8.01 -1.15 14.59
N LEU A 95 -6.76 -1.17 14.10
CA LEU A 95 -5.62 -1.88 14.71
C LEU A 95 -5.05 -1.09 15.89
#